data_AF-A0A6G1RZ54-F1
#
_entry.id   AF-A0A6G1RZ54-F1
#
_cell.length_a   1.000
_cell.length_b   1.000
_cell.length_c   1.000
_cell.angle_alpha   90.00
_cell.angle_beta   90.00
_cell.angle_gamma   90.00
#
_symmetry.space_group_name_H-M   'P 1'
#
loop_
_entity.id
_entity.type
_entity.pdbx_description
1 polymer ?
#
loop_
_entity_poly.entity_id
_entity_poly.type
_entity_poly.pdbx_seq_one_letter_code
_entity_poly.pdbx_strand_id
1 'polypeptide(L)'
;LSQIHFVSGEKLITDPAGEMGKVQDFLGIKRVITDKHFYFNKTKGFPCLKKSESSGLPRCLGKSKGRTHVQIDPEVIEQLRDFYRPYNIKFYETVGQDFRWE
;
A
#
# COMPACT_ATOMS: atom_id res chain seq x y z
N LEU A 1 -17.62 -12.32 -3.39
CA LEU A 1 -16.71 -11.32 -2.77
C LEU A 1 -16.85 -9.94 -3.42
N SER A 2 -18.06 -9.48 -3.76
CA SER A 2 -18.25 -8.19 -4.44
C SER A 2 -18.36 -6.98 -3.50
N GLN A 3 -18.43 -7.20 -2.19
CA GLN A 3 -18.64 -6.15 -1.18
C GLN A 3 -17.41 -5.89 -0.31
N ILE A 4 -16.26 -6.49 -0.64
CA ILE A 4 -15.00 -6.30 0.08
C ILE A 4 -13.90 -6.07 -0.95
N HIS A 5 -13.09 -5.04 -0.75
CA HIS A 5 -11.92 -4.73 -1.58
C HIS A 5 -10.64 -4.88 -0.77
N PHE A 6 -9.71 -5.69 -1.27
CA PHE A 6 -8.42 -5.92 -0.64
C PHE A 6 -7.36 -5.05 -1.32
N VAL A 7 -6.86 -4.07 -0.58
CA VAL A 7 -5.85 -3.11 -1.05
C VAL A 7 -4.45 -3.67 -0.78
N SER A 8 -3.58 -3.67 -1.79
CA SER A 8 -2.17 -4.04 -1.62
C SER A 8 -1.40 -2.88 -0.98
N GLY A 9 -0.84 -3.13 0.21
CA GLY A 9 -0.01 -2.16 0.92
C GLY A 9 1.28 -1.82 0.18
N GLU A 10 1.89 -2.81 -0.48
CA GLU A 10 3.13 -2.67 -1.27
C GLU A 10 2.89 -1.79 -2.50
N LYS A 11 1.78 -2.01 -3.20
CA LYS A 11 1.37 -1.14 -4.33
C LYS A 11 0.96 0.24 -3.86
N LEU A 12 0.35 0.38 -2.68
CA LEU A 12 0.03 1.71 -2.15
C LEU A 12 1.30 2.55 -1.87
N ILE A 13 2.45 1.92 -1.67
CA ILE A 13 3.73 2.62 -1.51
C ILE A 13 4.36 2.92 -2.87
N THR A 14 4.40 1.93 -3.78
CA THR A 14 5.12 2.02 -5.06
C THR A 14 4.33 2.70 -6.17
N ASP A 15 3.01 2.52 -6.20
CA ASP A 15 2.04 3.12 -7.13
C ASP A 15 0.74 3.49 -6.40
N PRO A 16 0.76 4.56 -5.55
CA PRO A 16 -0.41 4.99 -4.80
C PRO A 16 -1.58 5.40 -5.70
N ALA A 17 -1.32 5.94 -6.89
CA ALA A 17 -2.35 6.38 -7.81
C ALA A 17 -3.10 5.19 -8.44
N GLY A 18 -2.37 4.16 -8.88
CA GLY A 18 -2.96 2.95 -9.41
C GLY A 18 -3.82 2.23 -8.37
N GLU A 19 -3.33 2.10 -7.14
CA GLU A 19 -4.07 1.43 -6.08
C GLU A 19 -5.32 2.23 -5.64
N MET A 20 -5.22 3.56 -5.53
CA MET A 20 -6.39 4.42 -5.28
C MET A 20 -7.37 4.45 -6.46
N GLY A 21 -6.92 4.16 -7.68
CA GLY A 21 -7.79 3.95 -8.84
C GLY A 21 -8.77 2.81 -8.61
N LYS A 22 -8.27 1.66 -8.16
CA LYS A 22 -9.09 0.48 -7.85
C LYS A 22 -10.08 0.72 -6.71
N VAL A 23 -9.64 1.46 -5.68
CA VAL A 23 -10.53 1.85 -4.56
C VAL A 23 -11.68 2.72 -5.07
N GLN A 24 -11.41 3.69 -5.95
CA GLN A 24 -12.45 4.54 -6.52
C GLN A 24 -13.44 3.74 -7.37
N ASP A 25 -12.96 2.77 -8.17
CA ASP A 25 -13.83 1.88 -8.94
C ASP A 25 -14.73 1.04 -8.05
N PHE A 26 -14.16 0.44 -7.00
CA PHE A 26 -14.89 -0.40 -6.06
C PHE A 26 -16.00 0.39 -5.33
N LEU A 27 -15.73 1.65 -4.99
CA LEU A 27 -16.72 2.54 -4.37
C LEU A 27 -17.73 3.12 -5.37
N GLY A 28 -17.57 2.89 -6.67
CA GLY A 28 -18.45 3.44 -7.71
C GLY A 28 -18.33 4.96 -7.88
N ILE A 29 -17.20 5.55 -7.51
CA ILE A 29 -16.95 7.00 -7.62
C ILE A 29 -16.06 7.34 -8.80
N LYS A 30 -16.19 8.57 -9.32
CA LYS A 30 -15.35 9.06 -10.42
C LYS A 30 -13.88 9.03 -10.00
N ARG A 31 -13.00 8.53 -10.89
CA ARG A 31 -11.55 8.60 -10.71
C ARG A 31 -11.07 10.06 -10.78
N VAL A 32 -10.87 10.66 -9.62
CA VAL A 32 -10.34 12.03 -9.46
C VAL A 32 -8.93 11.99 -8.89
N ILE A 33 -8.64 11.02 -8.02
CA ILE A 33 -7.31 10.81 -7.45
C ILE A 33 -6.40 10.21 -8.53
N THR A 34 -5.34 10.93 -8.86
CA THR A 34 -4.31 10.55 -9.84
C THR A 34 -2.91 10.77 -9.27
N ASP A 35 -1.89 10.36 -10.03
CA ASP A 35 -0.46 10.61 -9.81
C ASP A 35 -0.12 12.06 -9.38
N LYS A 36 -0.81 13.06 -9.94
CA LYS A 36 -0.65 14.49 -9.62
C LYS A 36 -0.89 14.82 -8.14
N HIS A 37 -1.66 13.99 -7.44
CA HIS A 37 -1.98 14.16 -6.02
C HIS A 37 -0.91 13.59 -5.09
N PHE A 38 0.12 12.93 -5.65
CA PHE A 38 1.19 12.32 -4.89
C PHE A 38 2.55 12.91 -5.25
N TYR A 39 3.47 12.82 -4.30
CA TYR A 39 4.90 13.00 -4.54
C TYR A 39 5.69 12.08 -3.65
N PHE A 40 6.80 11.56 -4.16
CA PHE A 40 7.65 10.68 -3.37
C PHE A 40 8.64 11.51 -2.56
N ASN A 41 8.57 11.42 -1.24
CA ASN A 41 9.57 12.02 -0.37
C ASN A 41 10.73 11.04 -0.18
N LYS A 42 11.82 11.24 -0.93
CA LYS A 42 13.01 10.37 -0.88
C LYS A 42 13.62 10.28 0.51
N THR A 43 13.60 11.35 1.30
CA THR A 43 14.12 11.37 2.67
C THR A 43 13.25 10.55 3.62
N LYS A 44 11.92 10.54 3.41
CA LYS A 44 10.99 9.73 4.21
C LYS A 44 10.88 8.29 3.70
N GLY A 45 11.13 8.05 2.42
CA GLY A 45 10.98 6.75 1.76
C GLY A 45 9.52 6.37 1.42
N PHE A 46 8.58 7.31 1.53
CA PHE A 46 7.15 7.06 1.33
C PHE A 46 6.50 8.15 0.46
N PRO A 47 5.42 7.82 -0.28
CA PRO A 47 4.60 8.81 -0.94
C PRO A 47 3.91 9.74 0.07
N CYS A 48 3.84 11.02 -0.29
CA CYS A 48 3.16 12.08 0.44
C CYS A 48 2.09 12.72 -0.46
N LEU A 49 1.12 13.41 0.16
CA LEU A 49 0.02 14.05 -0.55
C LEU A 49 0.42 15.46 -1.01
N LYS A 50 0.30 15.72 -2.31
CA LYS A 50 0.27 17.08 -2.86
C LYS A 50 -1.16 17.60 -2.72
N LYS A 51 -1.32 18.82 -2.20
CA LYS A 51 -2.59 19.54 -2.30
C LYS A 51 -2.60 20.36 -3.59
N SER A 52 -3.80 20.77 -4.05
CA SER A 52 -3.93 21.70 -5.18
C SER A 52 -3.19 23.01 -4.87
N GLU A 53 -2.77 23.75 -5.91
CA GLU A 53 -2.08 25.04 -5.75
C GLU A 53 -2.88 26.05 -4.89
N SER A 54 -4.19 25.90 -4.82
CA SER A 54 -5.09 26.74 -4.04
C SER A 54 -5.27 26.37 -2.56
N SER A 55 -4.73 25.23 -2.05
CA SER A 55 -5.17 24.69 -0.74
C SER A 55 -4.09 24.20 0.23
N GLY A 56 -2.83 24.66 0.07
CA GLY A 56 -1.82 24.66 1.13
C GLY A 56 -0.64 23.70 0.93
N LEU A 57 0.24 23.67 1.94
CA LEU A 57 1.52 22.95 1.89
C LEU A 57 1.33 21.43 1.69
N PRO A 58 2.26 20.76 0.99
CA PRO A 58 2.26 19.32 0.84
C PRO A 58 2.30 18.63 2.21
N ARG A 59 1.57 17.51 2.34
CA ARG A 59 1.41 16.82 3.62
C ARG A 59 1.93 15.39 3.53
N CYS A 60 2.96 15.11 4.31
CA CYS A 60 3.39 13.74 4.59
C CYS A 60 2.67 13.17 5.80
N LEU A 61 2.60 11.84 5.88
CA LEU A 61 2.17 11.16 7.10
C LEU A 61 3.11 11.50 8.27
N GLY A 62 2.58 11.53 9.49
CA GLY A 62 3.32 11.89 10.70
C GLY A 62 4.48 10.93 11.03
N LYS A 63 5.23 11.24 12.10
CA LYS A 63 6.38 10.44 12.56
C LYS A 63 6.02 9.02 13.01
N SER A 64 4.76 8.76 13.34
CA SER A 64 4.27 7.42 13.72
C SER A 64 4.07 6.47 12.55
N LYS A 65 4.25 6.93 11.30
CA LYS A 65 4.07 6.14 10.08
C LYS A 65 5.40 6.03 9.31
N GLY A 66 5.79 4.79 8.98
CA GLY A 66 7.06 4.47 8.35
C GLY A 66 8.22 4.45 9.35
N ARG A 67 8.05 3.80 10.51
CA ARG A 67 9.13 3.66 11.50
C ARG A 67 10.17 2.67 10.99
N THR A 68 11.44 2.91 11.31
CA THR A 68 12.52 1.96 11.03
C THR A 68 12.24 0.65 11.76
N HIS A 69 12.22 -0.45 11.02
CA HIS A 69 12.11 -1.78 11.59
C HIS A 69 13.42 -2.17 12.28
N VAL A 70 13.32 -2.94 13.35
CA VAL A 70 14.50 -3.56 13.97
C VAL A 70 15.09 -4.60 13.03
N GLN A 71 16.39 -4.84 13.15
CA GLN A 71 17.01 -5.97 12.49
C GLN A 71 16.55 -7.25 13.20
N ILE A 72 16.03 -8.19 12.42
CA ILE A 72 15.58 -9.50 12.90
C ILE A 72 16.53 -10.52 12.30
N ASP A 73 16.82 -11.58 13.06
CA ASP A 73 17.63 -12.69 12.58
C ASP A 73 17.07 -13.25 11.25
N PRO A 74 17.90 -13.38 10.20
CA PRO A 74 17.45 -13.94 8.92
C PRO A 74 16.77 -15.31 9.04
N GLU A 75 17.22 -16.17 9.95
CA GLU A 75 16.61 -17.49 10.17
C GLU A 75 15.17 -17.36 10.70
N VAL A 76 14.94 -16.41 11.60
CA VAL A 76 13.59 -16.11 12.13
C VAL A 76 12.69 -15.54 11.04
N ILE A 77 13.22 -14.71 10.14
CA ILE A 77 12.45 -14.20 8.98
C ILE A 77 12.04 -15.36 8.06
N GLU A 78 12.93 -16.30 7.79
CA GLU A 78 12.64 -17.48 6.97
C GLU A 78 11.56 -18.36 7.61
N GLN A 79 11.66 -18.63 8.92
CA GLN A 79 10.64 -19.37 9.66
C GLN A 79 9.26 -18.69 9.60
N LEU A 80 9.21 -17.36 9.72
CA LEU A 80 7.96 -16.59 9.59
C LEU A 80 7.38 -16.70 8.17
N ARG A 81 8.22 -16.60 7.13
CA ARG A 81 7.79 -16.76 5.74
C ARG A 81 7.23 -18.15 5.48
N ASP A 82 7.94 -19.19 5.90
CA ASP A 82 7.50 -20.58 5.77
C ASP A 82 6.17 -20.82 6.49
N PHE A 83 6.02 -20.25 7.69
CA PHE A 83 4.79 -20.33 8.45
C PHE A 83 3.61 -19.67 7.72
N TYR A 84 3.79 -18.47 7.18
CA TYR A 84 2.69 -17.74 6.51
C TYR A 84 2.39 -18.22 5.09
N ARG A 85 3.36 -18.80 4.38
CA ARG A 85 3.23 -19.23 2.97
C ARG A 85 1.94 -20.02 2.67
N PRO A 86 1.60 -21.11 3.37
CA PRO A 86 0.37 -21.86 3.06
C PRO A 86 -0.90 -21.03 3.27
N TYR A 87 -0.91 -20.14 4.26
CA TYR A 87 -2.03 -19.25 4.52
C TYR A 87 -2.14 -18.14 3.48
N ASN A 88 -1.01 -17.61 3.01
CA ASN A 88 -0.96 -16.61 1.94
C ASN A 88 -1.51 -17.19 0.63
N ILE A 89 -1.09 -18.40 0.24
CA ILE A 89 -1.61 -19.08 -0.95
C ILE A 89 -3.12 -19.25 -0.86
N LYS A 90 -3.62 -19.79 0.27
CA LYS A 90 -5.06 -19.95 0.50
C LYS A 90 -5.80 -18.61 0.46
N PHE A 91 -5.21 -17.55 1.00
CA PHE A 91 -5.77 -16.21 0.94
C PHE A 91 -5.88 -15.73 -0.51
N TYR A 92 -4.83 -15.88 -1.32
CA TYR A 92 -4.82 -15.46 -2.72
C TYR A 92 -5.90 -16.18 -3.54
N GLU A 93 -6.06 -17.49 -3.34
CA GLU A 93 -7.13 -18.29 -3.95
C GLU A 93 -8.51 -17.79 -3.51
N THR A 94 -8.67 -17.49 -2.22
CA THR A 94 -9.94 -17.03 -1.65
C THR A 94 -10.35 -15.68 -2.22
N VAL A 95 -9.42 -14.73 -2.33
CA VAL A 95 -9.71 -13.36 -2.78
C VAL A 95 -9.54 -13.16 -4.28
N GLY A 96 -9.02 -14.17 -5.01
CA GLY A 96 -8.81 -14.12 -6.45
C GLY A 96 -7.69 -13.16 -6.88
N GLN A 97 -6.74 -12.85 -5.99
CA GLN A 97 -5.64 -11.93 -6.25
C GLN A 97 -4.37 -12.40 -5.54
N ASP A 98 -3.28 -12.50 -6.28
CA ASP A 98 -1.94 -12.76 -5.75
C ASP A 98 -1.25 -11.45 -5.34
N PHE A 99 -0.87 -11.34 -4.07
CA PHE A 99 -0.18 -10.18 -3.50
C PHE A 99 1.35 -10.31 -3.50
N ARG A 100 1.88 -11.49 -3.88
CA ARG A 100 3.32 -11.78 -3.98
C ARG A 100 4.10 -11.54 -2.69
N TRP A 101 3.49 -11.85 -1.54
CA TRP A 101 4.22 -11.91 -0.28
C TRP A 101 5.09 -13.18 -0.27
N GLU A 102 6.40 -12.99 -0.42
CA GLU A 102 7.45 -14.02 -0.29
C GLU A 102 8.19 -13.95 1.06
#